data_AF-A0A954HVQ0-F1
#
_entry.id   AF-A0A954HVQ0-F1
#
_cell.length_a   1.000
_cell.length_b   1.000
_cell.length_c   1.000
_cell.angle_alpha   90.00
_cell.angle_beta   90.00
_cell.angle_gamma   90.00
#
_symmetry.space_group_name_H-M   'P 1'
#
loop_
_entity.id
_entity.type
_entity.pdbx_description
1 polymer ?
#
loop_
_entity_poly.entity_id
_entity_poly.type
_entity_poly.pdbx_seq_one_letter_code
_entity_poly.pdbx_strand_id
1 'polypeptide(L)'
;RFCRILGTLLKNGVPILQSLKIAKDATGNVVLANAIESASENISAGKSLARPLSASKIFPLEVVEMISVGEEANNLEEVLVDIADNLERRTNRELDMAVRMLEPLMLLLMAAVVLFVVIALLLPILNSSGIL
;
A
#
# COMPACT_ATOMS: atom_id res chain seq x y z
N ARG A 1 2.02 1.69 8.24
CA ARG A 1 2.84 1.61 9.49
C ARG A 1 3.11 2.98 10.09
N PHE A 2 3.75 3.90 9.37
CA PHE A 2 4.01 5.28 9.84
C PHE A 2 2.77 5.96 10.46
N CYS A 3 1.69 6.14 9.67
CA CYS A 3 0.46 6.78 10.15
C CYS A 3 -0.16 6.06 11.35
N ARG A 4 -0.16 4.72 11.33
CA ARG A 4 -0.68 3.90 12.44
C ARG A 4 0.05 4.21 13.74
N ILE A 5 1.38 4.14 13.73
CA ILE A 5 2.19 4.30 14.94
C ILE A 5 2.15 5.74 15.43
N LEU A 6 2.33 6.71 14.52
CA LEU A 6 2.27 8.12 14.86
C LEU A 6 0.90 8.49 15.43
N GLY A 7 -0.19 8.11 14.76
CA GLY A 7 -1.55 8.38 15.21
C GLY A 7 -1.86 7.73 16.57
N THR A 8 -1.50 6.46 16.77
CA THR A 8 -1.71 5.78 18.07
C THR A 8 -0.92 6.44 19.20
N LEU A 9 0.34 6.82 18.97
CA LEU A 9 1.16 7.47 20.00
C LEU A 9 0.63 8.87 20.33
N LEU A 10 0.26 9.65 19.33
CA LEU A 10 -0.34 10.97 19.53
C LEU A 10 -1.68 10.88 20.27
N LYS A 11 -2.53 9.93 19.90
CA LYS A 11 -3.82 9.67 20.59
C LYS A 11 -3.63 9.28 22.06
N ASN A 12 -2.51 8.65 22.39
CA ASN A 12 -2.13 8.31 23.76
C ASN A 12 -1.38 9.45 24.49
N GLY A 13 -1.29 10.65 23.91
CA GLY A 13 -0.67 11.82 24.51
C GLY A 13 0.86 11.85 24.45
N VAL A 14 1.50 10.99 23.65
CA VAL A 14 2.96 10.98 23.50
C VAL A 14 3.40 12.20 22.67
N PRO A 15 4.40 12.99 23.13
CA PRO A 15 4.86 14.18 22.41
C PRO A 15 5.24 13.92 20.95
N ILE A 16 4.84 14.82 20.04
CA ILE A 16 4.95 14.61 18.59
C ILE A 16 6.36 14.28 18.09
N LEU A 17 7.39 14.94 18.60
CA LEU A 17 8.78 14.68 18.19
C LEU A 17 9.23 13.27 18.61
N GLN A 18 8.82 12.82 19.80
CA GLN A 18 9.11 11.46 20.26
C GLN A 18 8.33 10.43 19.43
N SER A 19 7.05 10.70 19.17
CA SER A 19 6.19 9.87 18.33
C SER A 19 6.71 9.74 16.90
N LEU A 20 7.20 10.83 16.30
CA LEU A 20 7.82 10.86 14.98
C LEU A 20 9.09 10.01 14.93
N LYS A 21 9.96 10.11 15.94
CA LYS A 21 11.16 9.28 16.04
C LYS A 21 10.81 7.78 16.08
N ILE A 22 9.84 7.40 16.90
CA ILE A 22 9.39 6.00 16.99
C ILE A 22 8.74 5.55 15.68
N ALA A 23 7.89 6.38 15.09
CA ALA A 23 7.21 6.08 13.83
C ALA A 23 8.20 5.92 12.66
N LYS A 24 9.26 6.74 12.62
CA LYS A 24 10.37 6.65 11.67
C LYS A 24 11.05 5.29 11.75
N ASP A 25 11.50 4.91 12.95
CA ASP A 25 12.25 3.67 13.19
C ASP A 25 11.41 2.42 12.83
N ALA A 26 10.09 2.50 13.00
CA ALA A 26 9.17 1.42 12.68
C ALA A 26 8.78 1.30 11.19
N THR A 27 9.18 2.24 10.33
CA THR A 27 8.85 2.18 8.90
C THR A 27 9.60 1.09 8.13
N GLY A 28 10.80 0.71 8.60
CA GLY A 28 11.63 -0.33 7.97
C GLY A 28 12.20 0.03 6.60
N ASN A 29 12.02 1.26 6.13
CA ASN A 29 12.51 1.72 4.82
C ASN A 29 13.31 3.02 5.01
N VAL A 30 14.60 2.99 4.63
CA VAL A 30 15.53 4.12 4.78
C VAL A 30 15.07 5.38 4.04
N VAL A 31 14.47 5.22 2.86
CA VAL A 31 13.98 6.34 2.05
C VAL A 31 12.78 7.01 2.74
N LEU A 32 11.86 6.22 3.28
CA LEU A 32 10.74 6.73 4.09
C LEU A 32 11.26 7.39 5.38
N ALA A 33 12.23 6.76 6.04
CA ALA A 33 12.80 7.24 7.29
C ALA A 33 13.46 8.61 7.12
N ASN A 34 14.19 8.83 6.02
CA ASN A 34 14.80 10.13 5.70
C ASN A 34 13.74 11.21 5.48
N ALA A 35 12.65 10.90 4.78
CA ALA A 35 11.55 11.85 4.57
C ALA A 35 10.86 12.22 5.90
N ILE A 36 10.67 11.25 6.79
CA ILE A 36 10.11 11.48 8.12
C ILE A 36 11.09 12.27 9.01
N GLU A 37 12.40 12.04 8.89
CA GLU A 37 13.41 12.82 9.60
C GLU A 37 13.34 14.29 9.20
N SER A 38 13.34 14.60 7.90
CA SER A 38 13.17 15.98 7.42
C SER A 38 11.85 16.60 7.89
N ALA A 39 10.78 15.81 8.00
CA ALA A 39 9.51 16.27 8.55
C ALA A 39 9.57 16.56 10.06
N SER A 40 10.29 15.73 10.80
CA SER A 40 10.55 15.91 12.24
C SER A 40 11.38 17.17 12.52
N GLU A 41 12.42 17.42 11.73
CA GLU A 41 13.20 18.66 11.79
C GLU A 41 12.33 19.89 11.55
N ASN A 42 11.42 19.83 10.56
CA ASN A 42 10.53 20.94 10.26
C ASN A 42 9.56 21.24 11.41
N ILE A 43 8.99 20.19 12.02
CA ILE A 43 8.13 20.34 13.20
C ILE A 43 8.90 20.88 14.41
N SER A 44 10.15 20.45 14.61
CA SER A 44 10.99 20.99 15.69
C SER A 44 11.29 22.48 15.54
N ALA A 45 11.24 23.00 14.31
CA ALA A 45 11.33 24.42 13.99
C ALA A 45 9.97 25.16 13.98
N GLY A 46 8.89 24.51 14.41
CA GLY A 46 7.54 25.09 14.45
C GLY A 46 6.87 25.23 13.08
N LYS A 47 7.29 24.44 12.09
CA LYS A 47 6.76 24.46 10.73
C LYS A 47 5.95 23.19 10.42
N SER A 48 5.18 23.23 9.34
CA SER A 48 4.29 22.15 8.90
C SER A 48 4.96 20.79 8.72
N LEU A 49 4.31 19.72 9.16
CA LEU A 49 4.65 18.32 8.92
C LEU A 49 4.37 17.93 7.46
N ALA A 50 3.27 18.39 6.88
CA ALA A 50 2.81 17.97 5.55
C ALA A 50 3.75 18.41 4.43
N ARG A 51 4.33 19.61 4.53
CA ARG A 51 5.19 20.21 3.49
C ARG A 51 6.43 19.36 3.13
N PRO A 52 7.29 18.94 4.07
CA PRO A 52 8.43 18.07 3.78
C PRO A 52 8.01 16.67 3.33
N LEU A 53 6.90 16.12 3.86
CA LEU A 53 6.34 14.85 3.39
C LEU A 53 5.89 14.94 1.93
N SER A 54 5.24 16.04 1.53
CA SER A 54 4.87 16.35 0.15
C SER A 54 6.10 16.42 -0.77
N ALA A 55 7.12 17.18 -0.35
CA ALA A 55 8.33 17.38 -1.12
C ALA A 55 9.11 16.07 -1.38
N SER A 56 8.98 15.09 -0.49
CA SER A 56 9.62 13.78 -0.65
C SER A 56 9.10 12.99 -1.85
N LYS A 57 7.84 13.24 -2.30
CA LYS A 57 7.13 12.45 -3.33
C LYS A 57 7.01 10.95 -3.04
N ILE A 58 7.31 10.52 -1.82
CA ILE A 58 7.19 9.13 -1.38
C ILE A 58 5.78 8.85 -0.85
N PHE A 59 5.19 9.85 -0.19
CA PHE A 59 3.84 9.75 0.34
C PHE A 59 2.82 10.04 -0.77
N PRO A 60 1.75 9.24 -0.89
CA PRO A 60 0.65 9.54 -1.79
C PRO A 60 0.08 10.93 -1.49
N LEU A 61 -0.34 11.66 -2.53
CA LEU A 61 -0.86 13.02 -2.40
C LEU A 61 -2.05 13.08 -1.42
N GLU A 62 -2.97 12.14 -1.53
CA GLU A 62 -4.14 12.03 -0.64
C GLU A 62 -3.74 11.94 0.85
N VAL A 63 -2.68 11.21 1.18
CA VAL A 63 -2.18 11.09 2.56
C VAL A 63 -1.62 12.42 3.07
N VAL A 64 -0.87 13.12 2.22
CA VAL A 64 -0.26 14.41 2.55
C VAL A 64 -1.34 15.48 2.76
N GLU A 65 -2.37 15.51 1.90
CA GLU A 65 -3.49 16.43 2.02
C GLU A 65 -4.27 16.21 3.30
N MET A 66 -4.59 14.96 3.64
CA MET A 66 -5.25 14.64 4.90
C MET A 66 -4.41 15.08 6.11
N ILE A 67 -3.09 14.83 6.09
CA ILE A 67 -2.19 15.31 7.15
C ILE A 67 -2.20 16.84 7.25
N SER A 68 -2.21 17.55 6.13
CA SER A 68 -2.30 19.02 6.10
C SER A 68 -3.59 19.51 6.76
N VAL A 69 -4.73 18.92 6.40
CA VAL A 69 -6.04 19.24 7.01
C VAL A 69 -6.02 18.94 8.50
N GLY A 70 -5.46 17.79 8.90
CA GLY A 70 -5.37 17.40 10.31
C GLY A 70 -4.46 18.30 11.15
N GLU A 71 -3.39 18.81 10.54
CA GLU A 71 -2.48 19.77 11.15
C GLU A 71 -3.16 21.13 11.34
N GLU A 72 -3.87 21.65 10.33
CA GLU A 72 -4.61 22.92 10.42
C GLU A 72 -5.76 22.87 11.42
N ALA A 73 -6.46 21.73 11.48
CA ALA A 73 -7.57 21.50 12.40
C ALA A 73 -7.11 21.07 13.81
N ASN A 74 -5.80 20.89 14.04
CA ASN A 74 -5.24 20.38 15.30
C ASN A 74 -5.86 19.06 15.78
N ASN A 75 -6.14 18.14 14.85
CA ASN A 75 -6.68 16.79 15.15
C ASN A 75 -5.88 15.69 14.43
N LEU A 76 -4.56 15.89 14.33
CA LEU A 76 -3.65 15.01 13.60
C LEU A 76 -3.70 13.56 14.12
N GLU A 77 -3.91 13.35 15.41
CA GLU A 77 -4.05 12.04 16.05
C GLU A 77 -5.21 11.21 15.49
N GLU A 78 -6.35 11.84 15.21
CA GLU A 78 -7.54 11.18 14.67
C GLU A 78 -7.33 10.91 13.18
N VAL A 79 -6.90 11.93 12.45
CA VAL A 79 -6.68 11.85 11.00
C VAL A 79 -5.63 10.79 10.65
N LEU A 80 -4.54 10.67 11.40
CA LEU A 80 -3.52 9.65 11.13
C LEU A 80 -4.02 8.23 11.36
N VAL A 81 -4.90 8.02 12.35
CA VAL A 81 -5.54 6.72 12.59
C VAL A 81 -6.48 6.39 11.44
N ASP A 82 -7.27 7.37 10.98
CA ASP A 82 -8.18 7.21 9.84
C ASP A 82 -7.43 6.93 8.54
N ILE A 83 -6.33 7.62 8.29
CA ILE A 83 -5.44 7.33 7.15
C ILE A 83 -4.93 5.89 7.24
N ALA A 84 -4.50 5.46 8.42
CA ALA A 84 -3.98 4.11 8.62
C ALA A 84 -5.05 3.04 8.35
N ASP A 85 -6.27 3.23 8.87
CA ASP A 85 -7.41 2.33 8.64
C ASP A 85 -7.79 2.27 7.16
N ASN A 86 -7.83 3.42 6.48
CA ASN A 86 -8.15 3.48 5.05
C ASN A 86 -7.08 2.81 4.20
N LEU A 87 -5.80 3.01 4.50
CA LEU A 87 -4.71 2.38 3.78
C LEU A 87 -4.73 0.85 3.98
N GLU A 88 -4.93 0.38 5.21
CA GLU A 88 -5.05 -1.05 5.52
C GLU A 88 -6.24 -1.70 4.81
N ARG A 89 -7.41 -1.04 4.79
CA ARG A 89 -8.57 -1.49 4.03
C ARG A 89 -8.30 -1.55 2.52
N ARG A 90 -7.60 -0.56 1.96
CA ARG A 90 -7.22 -0.56 0.54
C ARG A 90 -6.28 -1.72 0.21
N THR A 91 -5.21 -1.88 0.98
CA THR A 91 -4.26 -3.00 0.81
C THR A 91 -4.96 -4.36 0.93
N ASN A 92 -5.83 -4.56 1.91
CA ASN A 92 -6.57 -5.82 2.05
C ASN A 92 -7.50 -6.08 0.85
N ARG A 93 -8.19 -5.05 0.34
CA ARG A 93 -9.02 -5.19 -0.87
C ARG A 93 -8.19 -5.55 -2.11
N GLU A 94 -7.02 -4.94 -2.27
CA GLU A 94 -6.09 -5.26 -3.36
C GLU A 94 -5.61 -6.71 -3.27
N LEU A 95 -5.28 -7.19 -2.07
CA LEU A 95 -4.91 -8.57 -1.83
C LEU A 95 -6.07 -9.53 -2.12
N ASP A 96 -7.27 -9.23 -1.65
CA ASP A 96 -8.47 -10.04 -1.91
C ASP A 96 -8.75 -10.13 -3.41
N MET A 97 -8.63 -9.02 -4.14
CA MET A 97 -8.77 -9.01 -5.61
C MET A 97 -7.68 -9.84 -6.29
N ALA A 98 -6.43 -9.71 -5.85
CA ALA A 98 -5.32 -10.50 -6.39
C ALA A 98 -5.54 -12.01 -6.18
N VAL A 99 -6.01 -12.41 -5.00
CA VAL A 99 -6.33 -13.82 -4.70
C VAL A 99 -7.52 -14.30 -5.53
N ARG A 100 -8.59 -13.49 -5.67
CA ARG A 100 -9.75 -13.84 -6.49
C ARG A 100 -9.42 -14.04 -7.97
N MET A 101 -8.41 -13.33 -8.50
CA MET A 101 -7.95 -13.52 -9.88
C MET A 101 -7.23 -14.86 -10.11
N LEU A 102 -6.84 -15.59 -9.06
CA LEU A 102 -6.23 -16.91 -9.21
C LEU A 102 -7.22 -17.95 -9.75
N GLU A 103 -8.48 -17.91 -9.33
CA GLU A 103 -9.51 -18.86 -9.80
C GLU A 103 -9.70 -18.85 -11.34
N PRO A 104 -9.99 -17.70 -11.99
CA PRO A 104 -10.12 -17.67 -13.45
C PRO A 104 -8.81 -18.02 -14.17
N LEU A 105 -7.66 -17.68 -13.60
CA LEU A 105 -6.36 -18.05 -14.18
C LEU A 105 -6.14 -19.57 -14.16
N MET A 106 -6.52 -20.25 -13.07
CA MET A 106 -6.47 -21.70 -12.96
C MET A 106 -7.42 -22.37 -13.97
N LEU A 107 -8.64 -21.85 -14.14
CA LEU A 107 -9.59 -22.37 -15.13
C LEU A 107 -9.08 -22.22 -16.57
N LEU A 108 -8.49 -21.06 -16.91
CA LEU A 108 -7.86 -20.85 -18.22
C LEU A 108 -6.72 -21.82 -18.47
N LEU A 109 -5.87 -22.05 -17.46
CA LEU A 109 -4.78 -23.01 -17.54
C LEU A 109 -5.29 -24.44 -17.75
N MET A 110 -6.33 -24.85 -17.01
CA MET A 110 -6.97 -26.16 -17.19
C MET A 110 -7.56 -26.31 -18.59
N ALA A 111 -8.28 -25.29 -19.08
CA ALA A 111 -8.85 -25.30 -20.42
C ALA A 111 -7.77 -25.42 -21.51
N ALA A 112 -6.65 -24.71 -21.36
CA ALA A 112 -5.51 -24.80 -22.26
C ALA A 112 -4.87 -26.20 -22.27
N VAL A 113 -4.70 -26.82 -21.10
CA VAL A 113 -4.17 -28.19 -20.98
C VAL A 113 -5.09 -29.20 -21.66
N VAL A 114 -6.41 -29.11 -21.40
CA VAL A 114 -7.39 -30.01 -22.02
C VAL A 114 -7.40 -29.84 -23.54
N LEU A 115 -7.42 -28.60 -24.03
CA LEU A 115 -7.37 -28.32 -25.47
C LEU A 115 -6.10 -28.87 -26.12
N PHE A 116 -4.96 -28.69 -25.47
CA PHE A 116 -3.68 -29.22 -25.93
C PHE A 116 -3.72 -30.75 -26.08
N VAL A 117 -4.23 -31.46 -25.07
CA VAL A 117 -4.35 -32.93 -25.11
C VAL A 117 -5.30 -33.37 -26.23
N VAL A 118 -6.46 -32.72 -26.38
CA VAL A 118 -7.43 -33.06 -27.45
C VAL A 118 -6.80 -32.89 -28.83
N ILE A 119 -6.14 -31.76 -29.09
CA ILE A 119 -5.46 -31.52 -30.37
C ILE A 119 -4.37 -32.58 -30.61
N ALA A 120 -3.55 -32.88 -29.60
CA ALA A 120 -2.49 -33.88 -29.69
C ALA A 120 -3.03 -35.29 -30.03
N LEU A 121 -4.23 -35.64 -29.57
CA LEU A 121 -4.87 -36.92 -29.88
C LEU A 121 -5.58 -36.93 -31.24
N LEU A 122 -6.17 -35.80 -31.67
CA LEU A 122 -6.90 -35.72 -32.93
C LEU A 122 -5.99 -35.60 -34.15
N LEU A 123 -4.85 -34.90 -34.05
CA LEU A 123 -3.92 -34.70 -35.17
C LEU A 123 -3.46 -36.03 -35.82
N PRO A 124 -3.01 -37.07 -35.07
CA PRO A 124 -2.64 -38.36 -35.64
C PRO A 124 -3.80 -39.06 -36.36
N ILE A 125 -5.02 -38.98 -35.81
CA ILE A 125 -6.21 -39.60 -36.38
C ILE A 125 -6.52 -38.97 -37.74
N LEU A 126 -6.53 -37.63 -37.80
CA LEU A 126 -6.79 -36.88 -39.04
C LEU A 126 -5.74 -37.18 -40.11
N ASN A 127 -4.45 -37.24 -39.75
CA ASN A 127 -3.37 -37.58 -40.67
C ASN A 127 -3.43 -39.05 -41.14
N SER A 128 -3.85 -39.97 -40.27
CA SER A 128 -3.95 -41.40 -40.62
C SER A 128 -5.16 -41.75 -41.49
N SER A 129 -6.23 -40.94 -41.42
CA SER A 129 -7.47 -41.17 -42.15
C SER A 129 -7.50 -40.54 -43.55
N GLY A 130 -6.41 -39.87 -43.97
CA GLY A 130 -6.27 -39.27 -45.31
C GLY A 130 -7.28 -38.16 -45.61
N ILE A 131 -7.87 -37.57 -44.57
CA ILE A 131 -8.79 -36.43 -44.66
C ILE A 131 -8.00 -35.11 -44.80
N LEU A 132 -6.72 -35.12 -44.42
CA LEU A 132 -5.66 -34.16 -44.73
C LEU A 132 -4.50 -34.90 -45.39
#